data_AF-A0A6P1IMS8-F1
#
_entry.id   AF-A0A6P1IMS8-F1
#
_cell.length_a   1.000
_cell.length_b   1.000
_cell.length_c   1.000
_cell.angle_alpha   90.00
_cell.angle_beta   90.00
_cell.angle_gamma   90.00
#
_symmetry.space_group_name_H-M   'P 1'
#
loop_
_entity.id
_entity.type
_entity.pdbx_description
1 polymer ?
#
loop_
_entity_poly.entity_id
_entity_poly.type
_entity_poly.pdbx_seq_one_letter_code
_entity_poly.pdbx_strand_id
1 'polypeptide(L)'
;MKRSSDTVPTTPPSNRRALLLHHVPALLADPDVAAFLDGHGAEQIDHRHLERRFVLANEPALLLELIRVTRSDFVKLDCALDGMADPHSLPDGLLEYVVQHLPEVPWVTSLMVASADLTAPACARLQALLQAPGCTLTRLSFANCHFADPQVRFPTHAPTVQEMGWVNIYDAPPAALEMSQFLPAATTWTGLEVLRLMSLGAPINFGAVTQVLLANQRIRSMFLASDEVPAPDEHPAPDPQTDPALLFNALKQDRTGVTQLTLRLANEEHADFDDQCLQLVADCLATNTTLQALDIPGIQMCSGAALQQFTDDLWNNHTVTALAPLDVFNMRAPAPIRRNQAQHFRFTAEFILGSAEAFMRLMGTPRELGTLVGTHLAPTPVERVYCGPVMALLCKATHASGVQLRSACLREALKQHIRSNDSERCRALINTMVHTRLDLLPPDKAEVVALARARGRLNLLPPGYAG
;
A
#
# COMPACT_ATOMS: atom_id res chain seq x y z
N MET A 1 -41.07 -18.46 28.38
CA MET A 1 -39.91 -17.72 27.83
C MET A 1 -39.24 -16.95 28.96
N LYS A 2 -38.04 -17.35 29.40
CA LYS A 2 -37.14 -16.52 30.21
C LYS A 2 -35.94 -16.17 29.32
N ARG A 3 -35.57 -14.89 29.20
CA ARG A 3 -34.34 -14.49 28.52
C ARG A 3 -33.18 -14.77 29.47
N SER A 4 -32.20 -15.56 29.03
CA SER A 4 -30.92 -15.63 29.74
C SER A 4 -30.23 -14.29 29.55
N SER A 5 -29.94 -13.61 30.65
CA SER A 5 -28.96 -12.55 30.67
C SER A 5 -27.60 -13.21 30.79
N ASP A 6 -26.99 -13.53 29.65
CA ASP A 6 -25.60 -13.99 29.62
C ASP A 6 -24.72 -12.79 29.97
N THR A 7 -24.53 -12.60 31.28
CA THR A 7 -23.57 -11.65 31.83
C THR A 7 -22.19 -12.06 31.33
N VAL A 8 -21.57 -11.17 30.55
CA VAL A 8 -20.15 -11.25 30.20
C VAL A 8 -19.39 -11.52 31.50
N PRO A 9 -18.51 -12.55 31.57
CA PRO A 9 -17.74 -12.81 32.76
C PRO A 9 -16.78 -11.65 32.98
N THR A 10 -17.17 -10.74 33.88
CA THR A 10 -16.28 -9.72 34.42
C THR A 10 -15.14 -10.45 35.11
N THR A 11 -13.96 -10.41 34.52
CA THR A 11 -12.71 -10.76 35.20
C THR A 11 -12.70 -10.05 36.55
N PRO A 12 -12.34 -10.73 37.67
CA PRO A 12 -12.25 -10.07 38.96
C PRO A 12 -11.32 -8.85 38.83
N PRO A 13 -11.62 -7.72 39.49
CA PRO A 13 -10.79 -6.54 39.39
C PRO A 13 -9.36 -6.91 39.79
N SER A 14 -8.44 -6.72 38.85
CA SER A 14 -7.01 -6.83 39.12
C SER A 14 -6.68 -5.88 40.27
N ASN A 15 -5.87 -6.32 41.23
CA ASN A 15 -5.35 -5.42 42.26
C ASN A 15 -4.28 -4.53 41.61
N ARG A 16 -4.71 -3.54 40.83
CA ARG A 16 -3.83 -2.66 40.03
C ARG A 16 -2.81 -1.94 40.90
N ARG A 17 -3.18 -1.58 42.14
CA ARG A 17 -2.25 -1.02 43.14
C ARG A 17 -1.08 -1.96 43.50
N ALA A 18 -1.22 -3.28 43.32
CA ALA A 18 -0.13 -4.24 43.51
C ALA A 18 0.78 -4.40 42.28
N LEU A 19 0.48 -3.73 41.16
CA LEU A 19 1.33 -3.67 39.96
C LEU A 19 2.26 -2.45 39.96
N LEU A 20 2.15 -1.55 40.93
CA LEU A 20 3.07 -0.42 41.13
C LEU A 20 4.46 -0.94 41.52
N LEU A 21 5.49 -0.52 40.78
CA LEU A 21 6.89 -0.86 41.01
C LEU A 21 7.65 0.28 41.69
N HIS A 22 7.40 1.53 41.31
CA HIS A 22 8.23 2.67 41.70
C HIS A 22 7.55 3.63 42.70
N HIS A 23 6.25 3.45 42.97
CA HIS A 23 5.49 4.21 43.97
C HIS A 23 5.62 5.74 43.85
N VAL A 24 5.72 6.26 42.62
CA VAL A 24 5.99 7.68 42.33
C VAL A 24 4.87 8.59 42.87
N PRO A 25 5.12 9.48 43.85
CA PRO A 25 4.05 10.28 44.46
C PRO A 25 3.32 11.20 43.48
N ALA A 26 4.04 11.75 42.50
CA ALA A 26 3.48 12.61 41.45
C ALA A 26 2.62 11.85 40.42
N LEU A 27 2.77 10.52 40.33
CA LEU A 27 1.88 9.65 39.56
C LEU A 27 0.59 9.36 40.35
N LEU A 28 0.72 9.06 41.65
CA LEU A 28 -0.41 8.72 42.53
C LEU A 28 -1.30 9.92 42.87
N ALA A 29 -0.81 11.15 42.71
CA ALA A 29 -1.59 12.37 42.85
C ALA A 29 -2.48 12.69 41.63
N ASP A 30 -2.33 11.95 40.54
CA ASP A 30 -3.11 12.11 39.31
C ASP A 30 -4.50 11.46 39.47
N PRO A 31 -5.61 12.19 39.28
CA PRO A 31 -6.95 11.67 39.54
C PRO A 31 -7.32 10.53 38.61
N ASP A 32 -6.87 10.56 37.35
CA ASP A 32 -7.13 9.53 36.35
C ASP A 32 -6.38 8.24 36.69
N VAL A 33 -5.13 8.37 37.17
CA VAL A 33 -4.34 7.22 37.64
C VAL A 33 -4.97 6.63 38.90
N ALA A 34 -5.37 7.45 39.87
CA ALA A 34 -6.05 6.97 41.07
C ALA A 34 -7.35 6.24 40.72
N ALA A 35 -8.18 6.82 39.85
CA ALA A 35 -9.41 6.19 39.36
C ALA A 35 -9.13 4.86 38.65
N PHE A 36 -8.11 4.79 37.78
CA PHE A 36 -7.69 3.55 37.15
C PHE A 36 -7.23 2.51 38.17
N LEU A 37 -6.38 2.88 39.13
CA LEU A 37 -5.87 1.99 40.18
C LEU A 37 -6.98 1.44 41.08
N ASP A 38 -8.02 2.22 41.33
CA ASP A 38 -9.18 1.85 42.15
C ASP A 38 -10.29 1.11 41.37
N GLY A 39 -10.05 0.81 40.08
CA GLY A 39 -10.94 -0.04 39.29
C GLY A 39 -12.11 0.68 38.61
N HIS A 40 -12.09 2.01 38.53
CA HIS A 40 -13.11 2.77 37.81
C HIS A 40 -13.11 2.44 36.30
N GLY A 41 -14.28 2.62 35.67
CA GLY A 41 -14.56 2.16 34.31
C GLY A 41 -13.86 2.97 33.22
N ALA A 42 -13.60 2.32 32.08
CA ALA A 42 -12.85 2.87 30.96
C ALA A 42 -13.48 4.16 30.36
N GLU A 43 -14.81 4.29 30.40
CA GLU A 43 -15.56 5.38 29.74
C GLU A 43 -15.33 6.79 30.33
N GLN A 44 -14.64 6.91 31.47
CA GLN A 44 -14.44 8.18 32.18
C GLN A 44 -12.98 8.66 32.23
N ILE A 45 -12.02 7.93 31.66
CA ILE A 45 -10.59 8.18 31.87
C ILE A 45 -9.87 8.35 30.53
N ASP A 46 -9.01 9.36 30.39
CA ASP A 46 -8.17 9.50 29.20
C ASP A 46 -7.07 8.44 29.19
N HIS A 47 -7.25 7.39 28.38
CA HIS A 47 -6.28 6.31 28.24
C HIS A 47 -4.96 6.75 27.63
N ARG A 48 -4.93 7.76 26.76
CA ARG A 48 -3.67 8.26 26.18
C ARG A 48 -2.86 9.05 27.20
N HIS A 49 -3.54 9.80 28.06
CA HIS A 49 -2.93 10.41 29.24
C HIS A 49 -2.36 9.33 30.16
N LEU A 50 -3.14 8.29 30.51
CA LEU A 50 -2.63 7.18 31.34
C LEU A 50 -1.42 6.45 30.74
N GLU A 51 -1.45 6.08 29.45
CA GLU A 51 -0.33 5.41 28.76
C GLU A 51 0.96 6.22 28.94
N ARG A 52 0.91 7.51 28.62
CA ARG A 52 2.03 8.45 28.77
C ARG A 52 2.49 8.60 30.22
N ARG A 53 1.57 8.62 31.20
CA ARG A 53 1.90 8.73 32.62
C ARG A 53 2.57 7.45 33.15
N PHE A 54 2.15 6.27 32.71
CA PHE A 54 2.81 5.01 33.07
C PHE A 54 4.16 4.83 32.40
N VAL A 55 4.33 5.26 31.14
CA VAL A 55 5.64 5.28 30.47
C VAL A 55 6.61 6.21 31.22
N LEU A 56 6.23 7.47 31.48
CA LEU A 56 7.07 8.45 32.17
C LEU A 56 7.43 8.07 33.61
N ALA A 57 6.56 7.33 34.32
CA ALA A 57 6.82 6.83 35.66
C ALA A 57 7.56 5.47 35.71
N ASN A 58 7.91 4.91 34.54
CA ASN A 58 8.46 3.56 34.40
C ASN A 58 7.61 2.47 35.07
N GLU A 59 6.30 2.46 34.81
CA GLU A 59 5.34 1.50 35.37
C GLU A 59 4.79 0.53 34.29
N PRO A 60 5.64 -0.33 33.67
CA PRO A 60 5.25 -1.16 32.52
C PRO A 60 4.18 -2.21 32.84
N ALA A 61 4.09 -2.66 34.09
CA ALA A 61 3.04 -3.58 34.53
C ALA A 61 1.65 -2.91 34.51
N LEU A 62 1.56 -1.63 34.89
CA LEU A 62 0.33 -0.84 34.77
C LEU A 62 0.00 -0.50 33.32
N LEU A 63 1.00 -0.24 32.48
CA LEU A 63 0.81 -0.04 31.04
C LEU A 63 0.19 -1.30 30.38
N LEU A 64 0.74 -2.48 30.65
CA LEU A 64 0.19 -3.74 30.13
C LEU A 64 -1.20 -4.06 30.69
N GLU A 65 -1.48 -3.72 31.94
CA GLU A 65 -2.83 -3.84 32.50
C GLU A 65 -3.82 -2.85 31.87
N LEU A 66 -3.40 -1.63 31.55
CA LEU A 66 -4.21 -0.69 30.78
C LEU A 66 -4.55 -1.26 29.39
N ILE A 67 -3.56 -1.82 28.68
CA ILE A 67 -3.76 -2.51 27.39
C ILE A 67 -4.73 -3.71 27.52
N ARG A 68 -4.70 -4.45 28.62
CA ARG A 68 -5.67 -5.54 28.93
C ARG A 68 -7.09 -5.04 29.11
N VAL A 69 -7.26 -3.94 29.83
CA VAL A 69 -8.56 -3.35 30.15
C VAL A 69 -9.18 -2.67 28.93
N THR A 70 -8.37 -1.95 28.13
CA THR A 70 -8.83 -1.24 26.93
C THR A 70 -8.96 -2.14 25.70
N ARG A 71 -8.28 -3.30 25.70
CA ARG A 71 -8.11 -4.17 24.52
C ARG A 71 -7.43 -3.47 23.34
N SER A 72 -6.55 -2.50 23.61
CA SER A 72 -5.72 -1.87 22.57
C SER A 72 -4.91 -2.90 21.81
N ASP A 73 -4.91 -2.83 20.48
CA ASP A 73 -4.03 -3.61 19.59
C ASP A 73 -2.65 -2.94 19.38
N PHE A 74 -2.44 -1.77 19.99
CA PHE A 74 -1.28 -0.93 19.83
C PHE A 74 -0.63 -0.62 21.18
N VAL A 75 0.70 -0.67 21.22
CA VAL A 75 1.51 -0.26 22.36
C VAL A 75 2.46 0.84 21.94
N LYS A 76 2.40 1.98 22.62
CA LYS A 76 3.28 3.14 22.41
C LYS A 76 4.18 3.33 23.62
N LEU A 77 5.49 3.21 23.42
CA LEU A 77 6.52 3.52 24.41
C LEU A 77 7.17 4.84 23.99
N ASP A 78 6.63 5.96 24.48
CA ASP A 78 7.05 7.30 24.08
C ASP A 78 6.97 8.28 25.26
N CYS A 79 8.05 9.04 25.45
CA CYS A 79 8.19 10.05 26.49
C CYS A 79 8.01 11.49 26.00
N ALA A 80 7.81 11.70 24.69
CA ALA A 80 7.56 13.03 24.13
C ALA A 80 6.32 13.66 24.79
N LEU A 81 6.52 14.85 25.36
CA LEU A 81 5.43 15.66 25.90
C LEU A 81 4.91 16.57 24.77
N ASP A 82 3.61 16.53 24.48
CA ASP A 82 2.99 17.47 23.53
C ASP A 82 3.39 18.92 23.86
N GLY A 83 4.19 19.54 22.99
CA GLY A 83 4.60 20.94 23.09
C GLY A 83 5.82 21.26 23.96
N MET A 84 6.59 20.27 24.48
CA MET A 84 7.88 20.55 25.13
C MET A 84 9.06 20.14 24.23
N ALA A 85 10.11 20.97 24.22
CA ALA A 85 11.25 20.85 23.31
C ALA A 85 12.31 19.80 23.72
N ASP A 86 12.29 19.29 24.95
CA ASP A 86 13.23 18.26 25.40
C ASP A 86 12.62 16.85 25.27
N PRO A 87 13.11 16.00 24.34
CA PRO A 87 12.77 14.60 24.33
C PRO A 87 13.45 13.89 25.50
N HIS A 88 12.68 13.49 26.51
CA HIS A 88 13.18 12.59 27.54
C HIS A 88 13.47 11.20 26.96
N SER A 89 14.62 10.62 27.29
CA SER A 89 14.92 9.22 26.95
C SER A 89 13.91 8.27 27.59
N LEU A 90 13.61 7.17 26.89
CA LEU A 90 12.76 6.10 27.40
C LEU A 90 13.40 5.47 28.66
N PRO A 91 12.67 5.28 29.77
CA PRO A 91 13.25 4.72 30.98
C PRO A 91 13.88 3.33 30.81
N ASP A 92 15.06 3.15 31.41
CA ASP A 92 15.81 1.89 31.44
C ASP A 92 14.92 0.69 31.81
N GLY A 93 15.01 -0.37 31.02
CA GLY A 93 14.30 -1.63 31.26
C GLY A 93 12.82 -1.63 30.87
N LEU A 94 12.22 -0.48 30.51
CA LEU A 94 10.81 -0.41 30.12
C LEU A 94 10.53 -1.25 28.86
N LEU A 95 11.36 -1.07 27.83
CA LEU A 95 11.26 -1.82 26.57
C LEU A 95 11.47 -3.32 26.81
N GLU A 96 12.49 -3.70 27.57
CA GLU A 96 12.77 -5.08 27.95
C GLU A 96 11.60 -5.75 28.67
N TYR A 97 10.98 -5.05 29.61
CA TYR A 97 9.84 -5.55 30.37
C TYR A 97 8.63 -5.72 29.47
N VAL A 98 8.28 -4.71 28.68
CA VAL A 98 7.10 -4.75 27.79
C VAL A 98 7.27 -5.87 26.77
N VAL A 99 8.42 -5.96 26.10
CA VAL A 99 8.72 -7.03 25.14
C VAL A 99 8.68 -8.42 25.77
N GLN A 100 9.14 -8.58 27.02
CA GLN A 100 9.07 -9.86 27.74
C GLN A 100 7.61 -10.31 28.00
N HIS A 101 6.70 -9.38 28.29
CA HIS A 101 5.33 -9.69 28.74
C HIS A 101 4.25 -9.41 27.67
N LEU A 102 4.61 -8.89 26.49
CA LEU A 102 3.72 -8.77 25.33
C LEU A 102 2.99 -10.08 24.94
N PRO A 103 3.55 -11.30 25.09
CA PRO A 103 2.80 -12.54 24.87
C PRO A 103 1.57 -12.72 25.77
N GLU A 104 1.46 -11.98 26.87
CA GLU A 104 0.30 -11.99 27.77
C GLU A 104 -0.87 -11.13 27.25
N VAL A 105 -0.66 -10.37 26.16
CA VAL A 105 -1.67 -9.53 25.48
C VAL A 105 -1.75 -9.88 23.98
N PRO A 106 -2.19 -11.10 23.62
CA PRO A 106 -2.05 -11.68 22.27
C PRO A 106 -2.97 -11.07 21.18
N TRP A 107 -3.60 -9.92 21.43
CA TRP A 107 -4.28 -9.13 20.40
C TRP A 107 -3.49 -7.88 20.00
N VAL A 108 -2.34 -7.60 20.65
CA VAL A 108 -1.43 -6.54 20.22
C VAL A 108 -0.81 -6.92 18.88
N THR A 109 -0.98 -6.04 17.89
CA THR A 109 -0.44 -6.20 16.53
C THR A 109 0.64 -5.16 16.21
N SER A 110 0.72 -4.08 16.98
CA SER A 110 1.61 -2.95 16.68
C SER A 110 2.35 -2.47 17.93
N LEU A 111 3.67 -2.26 17.77
CA LEU A 111 4.54 -1.67 18.79
C LEU A 111 5.29 -0.46 18.20
N MET A 112 5.13 0.69 18.84
CA MET A 112 5.94 1.89 18.60
C MET A 112 6.85 2.14 19.80
N VAL A 113 8.13 2.38 19.53
CA VAL A 113 9.15 2.75 20.52
C VAL A 113 9.74 4.09 20.10
N ALA A 114 9.85 5.04 21.03
CA ALA A 114 10.44 6.35 20.80
C ALA A 114 11.49 6.72 21.85
N SER A 115 12.49 7.49 21.44
CA SER A 115 13.57 8.04 22.28
C SER A 115 14.30 7.00 23.14
N ALA A 116 14.50 5.79 22.61
CA ALA A 116 15.05 4.67 23.37
C ALA A 116 16.49 4.31 22.97
N ASP A 117 17.33 4.04 23.96
CA ASP A 117 18.64 3.42 23.77
C ASP A 117 18.48 1.91 23.61
N LEU A 118 18.70 1.43 22.38
CA LEU A 118 18.63 0.03 22.02
C LEU A 118 19.88 -0.70 22.53
N THR A 119 19.72 -1.36 23.67
CA THR A 119 20.75 -2.18 24.31
C THR A 119 20.79 -3.59 23.69
N ALA A 120 21.91 -4.31 23.87
CA ALA A 120 21.98 -5.73 23.47
C ALA A 120 20.92 -6.61 24.19
N PRO A 121 20.64 -6.44 25.51
CA PRO A 121 19.50 -7.09 26.17
C PRO A 121 18.14 -6.78 25.55
N ALA A 122 17.85 -5.52 25.20
CA ALA A 122 16.60 -5.12 24.53
C ALA A 122 16.44 -5.82 23.18
N CYS A 123 17.46 -5.72 22.32
CA CYS A 123 17.45 -6.36 21.00
C CYS A 123 17.35 -7.90 21.08
N ALA A 124 18.01 -8.54 22.06
CA ALA A 124 17.91 -9.98 22.26
C ALA A 124 16.50 -10.42 22.70
N ARG A 125 15.85 -9.67 23.59
CA ARG A 125 14.45 -9.93 24.00
C ARG A 125 13.48 -9.71 22.85
N LEU A 126 13.68 -8.64 22.07
CA LEU A 126 12.84 -8.34 20.91
C LEU A 126 13.00 -9.42 19.84
N GLN A 127 14.21 -9.92 19.62
CA GLN A 127 14.44 -11.06 18.73
C GLN A 127 13.72 -12.33 19.21
N ALA A 128 13.75 -12.62 20.52
CA ALA A 128 13.05 -13.78 21.08
C ALA A 128 11.53 -13.66 20.95
N LEU A 129 10.96 -12.46 21.16
CA LEU A 129 9.53 -12.19 20.93
C LEU A 129 9.15 -12.41 19.45
N LEU A 130 9.91 -11.82 18.52
CA LEU A 130 9.61 -11.87 17.09
C LEU A 130 9.77 -13.27 16.47
N GLN A 131 10.57 -14.14 17.09
CA GLN A 131 10.71 -15.56 16.72
C GLN A 131 9.72 -16.49 17.45
N ALA A 132 8.98 -16.00 18.46
CA ALA A 132 8.05 -16.84 19.20
C ALA A 132 6.89 -17.30 18.28
N PRO A 133 6.47 -18.57 18.33
CA PRO A 133 5.41 -19.09 17.45
C PRO A 133 4.02 -18.48 17.70
N GLY A 134 3.85 -17.77 18.82
CA GLY A 134 2.66 -17.00 19.15
C GLY A 134 2.81 -15.48 18.95
N CYS A 135 3.85 -15.00 18.26
CA CYS A 135 4.02 -13.58 17.97
C CYS A 135 2.88 -13.07 17.09
N THR A 136 2.24 -11.99 17.52
CA THR A 136 1.13 -11.34 16.80
C THR A 136 1.49 -9.96 16.24
N LEU A 137 2.74 -9.50 16.46
CA LEU A 137 3.22 -8.23 15.94
C LEU A 137 3.34 -8.28 14.41
N THR A 138 2.56 -7.44 13.74
CA THR A 138 2.59 -7.21 12.29
C THR A 138 3.18 -5.84 11.94
N ARG A 139 3.24 -4.90 12.89
CA ARG A 139 3.73 -3.53 12.67
C ARG A 139 4.73 -3.14 13.77
N LEU A 140 5.89 -2.64 13.35
CA LEU A 140 6.92 -2.11 14.25
C LEU A 140 7.27 -0.67 13.84
N SER A 141 7.51 0.21 14.80
CA SER A 141 7.97 1.57 14.55
C SER A 141 8.98 2.02 15.59
N PHE A 142 10.09 2.61 15.15
CA PHE A 142 11.15 3.16 15.99
C PHE A 142 11.34 4.64 15.64
N ALA A 143 11.31 5.52 16.64
CA ALA A 143 11.38 6.96 16.47
C ALA A 143 12.46 7.59 17.38
N ASN A 144 13.47 8.26 16.84
CA ASN A 144 14.59 8.84 17.60
C ASN A 144 15.26 7.82 18.54
N CYS A 145 15.35 6.55 18.12
CA CYS A 145 16.03 5.51 18.88
C CYS A 145 17.49 5.43 18.44
N HIS A 146 18.38 5.21 19.41
CA HIS A 146 19.83 5.11 19.19
C HIS A 146 20.33 3.72 19.59
N PHE A 147 21.42 3.26 18.98
CA PHE A 147 22.06 2.00 19.39
C PHE A 147 23.09 2.29 20.48
N ALA A 148 22.96 1.64 21.64
CA ALA A 148 23.80 1.91 22.81
C ALA A 148 25.29 1.62 22.57
N ASP A 149 25.61 0.74 21.61
CA ASP A 149 26.97 0.51 21.11
C ASP A 149 26.93 -0.01 19.65
N PRO A 150 27.95 0.24 18.81
CA PRO A 150 28.02 -0.23 17.42
C PRO A 150 28.00 -1.75 17.23
N GLN A 151 28.19 -2.55 18.28
CA GLN A 151 28.10 -4.01 18.24
C GLN A 151 26.67 -4.53 18.51
N VAL A 152 25.75 -3.68 18.99
CA VAL A 152 24.34 -4.05 19.19
C VAL A 152 23.71 -4.41 17.84
N ARG A 153 23.22 -5.64 17.72
CA ARG A 153 22.55 -6.12 16.51
C ARG A 153 21.04 -6.05 16.66
N PHE A 154 20.39 -5.35 15.74
CA PHE A 154 18.93 -5.34 15.64
C PHE A 154 18.38 -6.75 15.28
N PRO A 155 17.15 -7.12 15.69
CA PRO A 155 16.54 -8.40 15.33
C PRO A 155 16.55 -8.70 13.84
N THR A 156 17.13 -9.84 13.46
CA THR A 156 17.31 -10.29 12.06
C THR A 156 16.17 -11.16 11.54
N HIS A 157 15.29 -11.67 12.41
CA HIS A 157 14.18 -12.54 12.02
C HIS A 157 12.86 -12.04 12.62
N ALA A 158 11.95 -11.59 11.75
CA ALA A 158 10.60 -11.18 12.11
C ALA A 158 9.61 -11.67 11.03
N PRO A 159 9.20 -12.96 11.03
CA PRO A 159 8.38 -13.53 9.98
C PRO A 159 6.93 -13.00 9.95
N THR A 160 6.45 -12.42 11.05
CA THR A 160 5.09 -11.88 11.18
C THR A 160 4.99 -10.39 10.84
N VAL A 161 6.10 -9.65 10.86
CA VAL A 161 6.12 -8.19 10.70
C VAL A 161 6.04 -7.83 9.21
N GLN A 162 4.97 -7.11 8.87
CA GLN A 162 4.61 -6.68 7.52
C GLN A 162 4.95 -5.22 7.27
N GLU A 163 4.93 -4.38 8.31
CA GLU A 163 5.27 -2.95 8.24
C GLU A 163 6.35 -2.60 9.25
N MET A 164 7.38 -1.89 8.81
CA MET A 164 8.46 -1.37 9.64
C MET A 164 8.65 0.13 9.38
N GLY A 165 8.58 0.92 10.44
CA GLY A 165 8.90 2.35 10.45
C GLY A 165 10.21 2.62 11.20
N TRP A 166 11.08 3.43 10.61
CA TRP A 166 12.26 3.99 11.26
C TRP A 166 12.31 5.49 11.00
N VAL A 167 12.26 6.30 12.05
CA VAL A 167 12.23 7.77 11.99
C VAL A 167 13.31 8.30 12.92
N ASN A 168 14.24 9.10 12.43
CA ASN A 168 15.13 9.89 13.29
C ASN A 168 15.08 11.36 12.88
N ILE A 169 15.17 12.21 13.89
CA ILE A 169 15.35 13.66 13.79
C ILE A 169 16.69 13.98 14.46
N TYR A 170 17.54 14.72 13.76
CA TYR A 170 18.87 15.11 14.22
C TYR A 170 18.99 16.63 14.25
N ASP A 171 19.58 17.19 15.29
CA ASP A 171 19.95 18.61 15.33
C ASP A 171 21.21 18.90 14.48
N ALA A 172 22.00 17.86 14.19
CA ALA A 172 23.16 17.90 13.31
C ALA A 172 23.44 16.49 12.74
N PRO A 173 23.96 16.36 11.50
CA PRO A 173 24.21 15.06 10.88
C PRO A 173 25.17 14.18 11.71
N PRO A 174 24.79 12.95 12.08
CA PRO A 174 25.66 12.04 12.82
C PRO A 174 26.71 11.41 11.89
N ALA A 175 27.82 10.95 12.46
CA ALA A 175 28.90 10.29 11.71
C ALA A 175 28.45 8.97 11.03
N ALA A 176 27.36 8.36 11.50
CA ALA A 176 26.67 7.26 10.84
C ALA A 176 25.19 7.26 11.27
N LEU A 177 24.26 7.16 10.32
CA LEU A 177 22.83 7.12 10.62
C LEU A 177 22.46 5.83 11.35
N GLU A 178 21.66 5.93 12.40
CA GLU A 178 21.16 4.82 13.22
C GLU A 178 20.43 3.76 12.39
N MET A 179 19.63 4.20 11.41
CA MET A 179 18.94 3.30 10.48
C MET A 179 19.90 2.35 9.73
N SER A 180 21.17 2.72 9.54
CA SER A 180 22.19 1.89 8.88
C SER A 180 22.51 0.61 9.66
N GLN A 181 22.29 0.60 10.98
CA GLN A 181 22.45 -0.60 11.82
C GLN A 181 21.21 -1.52 11.77
N PHE A 182 20.04 -0.96 11.50
CA PHE A 182 18.79 -1.70 11.28
C PHE A 182 18.68 -2.29 9.86
N LEU A 183 19.02 -1.53 8.82
CA LEU A 183 18.79 -1.90 7.42
C LEU A 183 19.31 -3.32 7.04
N PRO A 184 20.51 -3.77 7.45
CA PRO A 184 20.97 -5.14 7.19
C PRO A 184 20.01 -6.22 7.70
N ALA A 185 19.30 -5.98 8.81
CA ALA A 185 18.33 -6.92 9.37
C ALA A 185 17.03 -6.99 8.53
N ALA A 186 16.60 -5.88 7.92
CA ALA A 186 15.42 -5.86 7.05
C ALA A 186 15.56 -6.75 5.80
N THR A 187 16.79 -7.09 5.39
CA THR A 187 17.07 -8.01 4.27
C THR A 187 16.50 -9.41 4.51
N THR A 188 16.44 -9.87 5.75
CA THR A 188 16.03 -11.23 6.13
C THR A 188 14.61 -11.33 6.69
N TRP A 189 13.89 -10.20 6.80
CA TRP A 189 12.51 -10.14 7.29
C TRP A 189 11.53 -10.60 6.21
N THR A 190 11.24 -11.90 6.20
CA THR A 190 10.38 -12.52 5.17
C THR A 190 8.92 -12.06 5.22
N GLY A 191 8.44 -11.48 6.32
CA GLY A 191 7.10 -10.89 6.40
C GLY A 191 6.97 -9.50 5.77
N LEU A 192 8.09 -8.79 5.55
CA LEU A 192 8.09 -7.34 5.35
C LEU A 192 7.62 -6.94 3.95
N GLU A 193 6.53 -6.16 3.90
CA GLU A 193 5.91 -5.64 2.67
C GLU A 193 5.95 -4.11 2.59
N VAL A 194 5.98 -3.42 3.74
CA VAL A 194 5.97 -1.95 3.85
C VAL A 194 7.17 -1.50 4.68
N LEU A 195 8.02 -0.63 4.10
CA LEU A 195 9.16 -0.03 4.80
C LEU A 195 9.06 1.50 4.74
N ARG A 196 9.13 2.16 5.90
CA ARG A 196 9.11 3.63 6.02
C ARG A 196 10.38 4.09 6.71
N LEU A 197 11.15 4.94 6.05
CA LEU A 197 12.41 5.47 6.56
C LEU A 197 12.35 7.00 6.50
N MET A 198 12.64 7.65 7.62
CA MET A 198 12.70 9.10 7.72
C MET A 198 14.00 9.51 8.41
N SER A 199 14.76 10.40 7.77
CA SER A 199 16.03 10.93 8.24
C SER A 199 15.96 12.45 8.16
N LEU A 200 15.49 13.09 9.23
CA LEU A 200 15.37 14.55 9.29
C LEU A 200 16.63 15.13 9.97
N GLY A 201 17.26 16.13 9.39
CA GLY A 201 18.57 16.66 9.83
C GLY A 201 19.79 15.80 9.43
N ALA A 202 19.62 14.81 8.54
CA ALA A 202 20.72 14.11 7.88
C ALA A 202 20.29 13.41 6.57
N PRO A 203 21.12 13.40 5.52
CA PRO A 203 20.76 12.83 4.21
C PRO A 203 20.58 11.31 4.24
N ILE A 204 19.73 10.76 3.38
CA ILE A 204 19.48 9.30 3.28
C ILE A 204 20.66 8.56 2.65
N ASN A 205 21.04 7.43 3.25
CA ASN A 205 21.93 6.44 2.63
C ASN A 205 21.16 5.56 1.61
N PHE A 206 21.00 6.07 0.39
CA PHE A 206 20.35 5.37 -0.72
C PHE A 206 21.05 4.04 -1.08
N GLY A 207 22.36 3.92 -0.87
CA GLY A 207 23.10 2.67 -1.07
C GLY A 207 22.58 1.53 -0.19
N ALA A 208 22.51 1.76 1.13
CA ALA A 208 21.99 0.80 2.09
C ALA A 208 20.52 0.44 1.82
N VAL A 209 19.67 1.45 1.54
CA VAL A 209 18.26 1.24 1.16
C VAL A 209 18.14 0.37 -0.09
N THR A 210 18.95 0.64 -1.11
CA THR A 210 18.96 -0.12 -2.36
C THR A 210 19.38 -1.57 -2.14
N GLN A 211 20.40 -1.84 -1.30
CA GLN A 211 20.78 -3.21 -0.95
C GLN A 211 19.64 -3.97 -0.26
N VAL A 212 18.88 -3.32 0.63
CA VAL A 212 17.70 -3.93 1.26
C VAL A 212 16.64 -4.30 0.23
N LEU A 213 16.32 -3.40 -0.71
CA LEU A 213 15.32 -3.68 -1.76
C LEU A 213 15.76 -4.76 -2.76
N LEU A 214 17.06 -4.84 -3.06
CA LEU A 214 17.62 -5.91 -3.90
C LEU A 214 17.57 -7.28 -3.20
N ALA A 215 17.83 -7.32 -1.90
CA ALA A 215 17.79 -8.55 -1.11
C ALA A 215 16.34 -9.00 -0.77
N ASN A 216 15.46 -8.07 -0.43
CA ASN A 216 14.09 -8.35 0.03
C ASN A 216 13.03 -7.92 -0.99
N GLN A 217 12.79 -8.81 -1.96
CA GLN A 217 11.82 -8.65 -3.05
C GLN A 217 10.34 -8.69 -2.60
N ARG A 218 10.05 -8.81 -1.29
CA ARG A 218 8.68 -8.72 -0.75
C ARG A 218 8.27 -7.31 -0.41
N ILE A 219 9.21 -6.38 -0.20
CA ILE A 219 8.91 -4.97 0.03
C ILE A 219 8.23 -4.40 -1.22
N ARG A 220 6.94 -4.08 -1.09
CA ARG A 220 6.08 -3.52 -2.15
C ARG A 220 5.89 -2.02 -2.00
N SER A 221 5.79 -1.54 -0.76
CA SER A 221 5.60 -0.14 -0.43
C SER A 221 6.83 0.40 0.28
N MET A 222 7.40 1.47 -0.26
CA MET A 222 8.53 2.19 0.32
C MET A 222 8.15 3.65 0.54
N PHE A 223 8.40 4.17 1.73
CA PHE A 223 8.33 5.60 2.05
C PHE A 223 9.71 6.06 2.49
N LEU A 224 10.26 7.06 1.80
CA LEU A 224 11.54 7.69 2.12
C LEU A 224 11.30 9.18 2.37
N ALA A 225 11.78 9.73 3.48
CA ALA A 225 11.76 11.17 3.72
C ALA A 225 13.07 11.71 4.32
N SER A 226 13.52 12.85 3.81
CA SER A 226 14.60 13.65 4.38
C SER A 226 14.41 15.13 4.04
N ASP A 227 14.88 16.00 4.91
CA ASP A 227 14.98 17.45 4.72
C ASP A 227 16.43 17.92 4.53
N GLU A 228 17.37 16.99 4.42
CA GLU A 228 18.77 17.26 4.09
C GLU A 228 19.15 16.62 2.75
N VAL A 229 19.91 17.37 1.95
CA VAL A 229 20.42 16.91 0.65
C VAL A 229 21.94 16.70 0.70
N PRO A 230 22.53 15.85 -0.15
CA PRO A 230 23.97 15.74 -0.26
C PRO A 230 24.57 17.10 -0.67
N ALA A 231 25.48 17.64 0.17
CA ALA A 231 26.03 18.96 -0.03
C ALA A 231 26.76 19.08 -1.40
N PRO A 232 26.40 20.06 -2.26
CA PRO A 232 27.17 20.35 -3.46
C PRO A 232 28.47 21.10 -3.09
N ASP A 233 29.59 20.52 -3.50
CA ASP A 233 30.88 21.16 -3.77
C ASP A 233 31.73 21.80 -2.64
N GLU A 234 31.37 21.81 -1.35
CA GLU A 234 32.29 22.30 -0.28
C GLU A 234 33.41 21.32 0.16
N HIS A 235 33.55 20.17 -0.51
CA HIS A 235 34.50 19.06 -0.23
C HIS A 235 34.27 18.28 1.09
N PRO A 236 34.60 16.96 1.14
CA PRO A 236 35.15 16.11 0.08
C PRO A 236 34.10 15.77 -1.01
N ALA A 237 34.46 14.92 -1.96
CA ALA A 237 33.51 14.46 -2.98
C ALA A 237 32.23 13.90 -2.32
N PRO A 238 31.03 14.16 -2.88
CA PRO A 238 29.77 13.70 -2.30
C PRO A 238 29.81 12.18 -2.09
N ASP A 239 29.35 11.72 -0.92
CA ASP A 239 29.36 10.28 -0.60
C ASP A 239 28.51 9.54 -1.64
N PRO A 240 29.08 8.62 -2.43
CA PRO A 240 28.31 7.89 -3.43
C PRO A 240 27.17 7.06 -2.82
N GLN A 241 27.17 6.78 -1.52
CA GLN A 241 26.05 6.13 -0.85
C GLN A 241 24.81 7.02 -0.68
N THR A 242 24.93 8.35 -0.81
CA THR A 242 23.80 9.29 -0.72
C THR A 242 23.24 9.69 -2.10
N ASP A 243 23.77 9.12 -3.20
CA ASP A 243 23.25 9.36 -4.55
C ASP A 243 21.90 8.64 -4.80
N PRO A 244 20.80 9.37 -5.04
CA PRO A 244 19.49 8.77 -5.35
C PRO A 244 19.50 7.92 -6.63
N ALA A 245 20.49 8.10 -7.53
CA ALA A 245 20.63 7.28 -8.72
C ALA A 245 20.83 5.80 -8.41
N LEU A 246 21.35 5.44 -7.23
CA LEU A 246 21.47 4.03 -6.81
C LEU A 246 20.10 3.34 -6.76
N LEU A 247 19.11 4.01 -6.15
CA LEU A 247 17.74 3.51 -6.04
C LEU A 247 17.03 3.51 -7.39
N PHE A 248 17.08 4.63 -8.12
CA PHE A 248 16.39 4.75 -9.40
C PHE A 248 16.96 3.83 -10.48
N ASN A 249 18.27 3.55 -10.50
CA ASN A 249 18.82 2.55 -11.42
C ASN A 249 18.37 1.12 -11.08
N ALA A 250 18.16 0.78 -9.80
CA ALA A 250 17.63 -0.53 -9.42
C ALA A 250 16.14 -0.68 -9.80
N LEU A 251 15.35 0.39 -9.64
CA LEU A 251 13.95 0.46 -10.09
C LEU A 251 13.84 0.40 -11.63
N LYS A 252 14.63 1.20 -12.35
CA LYS A 252 14.69 1.27 -13.82
C LYS A 252 14.97 -0.09 -14.48
N GLN A 253 15.69 -0.97 -13.79
CA GLN A 253 16.05 -2.32 -14.21
C GLN A 253 15.06 -3.41 -13.73
N ASP A 254 13.94 -3.05 -13.09
CA ASP A 254 12.95 -3.96 -12.47
C ASP A 254 13.58 -4.96 -11.48
N ARG A 255 14.66 -4.55 -10.79
CA ARG A 255 15.42 -5.42 -9.86
C ARG A 255 14.90 -5.43 -8.43
N THR A 256 13.78 -4.78 -8.15
CA THR A 256 13.19 -4.67 -6.81
C THR A 256 11.72 -5.08 -6.82
N GLY A 257 11.20 -5.44 -5.64
CA GLY A 257 9.79 -5.76 -5.47
C GLY A 257 8.84 -4.56 -5.46
N VAL A 258 9.36 -3.33 -5.48
CA VAL A 258 8.60 -2.11 -5.17
C VAL A 258 7.55 -1.82 -6.26
N THR A 259 6.31 -1.62 -5.80
CA THR A 259 5.17 -1.18 -6.62
C THR A 259 4.62 0.18 -6.17
N GLN A 260 4.94 0.63 -4.95
CA GLN A 260 4.56 1.94 -4.43
C GLN A 260 5.79 2.62 -3.82
N LEU A 261 6.11 3.83 -4.29
CA LEU A 261 7.20 4.65 -3.76
C LEU A 261 6.68 6.03 -3.39
N THR A 262 6.85 6.41 -2.13
CA THR A 262 6.79 7.81 -1.69
C THR A 262 8.22 8.29 -1.41
N LEU A 263 8.62 9.40 -2.02
CA LEU A 263 9.94 10.01 -1.85
C LEU A 263 9.77 11.51 -1.56
N ARG A 264 9.97 11.90 -0.31
CA ARG A 264 9.98 13.30 0.14
C ARG A 264 11.41 13.73 0.43
N LEU A 265 12.07 14.35 -0.54
CA LEU A 265 13.33 15.05 -0.34
C LEU A 265 12.99 16.54 -0.34
N ALA A 266 13.26 17.23 0.76
CA ALA A 266 12.84 18.60 0.96
C ALA A 266 14.04 19.49 1.26
N ASN A 267 14.55 20.22 0.28
CA ASN A 267 15.37 21.39 0.54
C ASN A 267 15.11 22.47 -0.52
N GLU A 268 14.41 23.54 -0.11
CA GLU A 268 14.01 24.66 -0.98
C GLU A 268 15.20 25.45 -1.58
N GLU A 269 16.43 25.15 -1.15
CA GLU A 269 17.65 25.87 -1.53
C GLU A 269 18.49 25.15 -2.61
N HIS A 270 18.14 23.92 -3.04
CA HIS A 270 19.01 23.05 -3.86
C HIS A 270 18.41 22.55 -5.19
N ALA A 271 17.86 23.47 -6.00
CA ALA A 271 17.19 23.17 -7.27
C ALA A 271 17.95 22.24 -8.25
N ASP A 272 19.28 22.27 -8.29
CA ASP A 272 20.09 21.36 -9.13
C ASP A 272 19.95 19.88 -8.71
N PHE A 273 19.84 19.61 -7.40
CA PHE A 273 19.61 18.26 -6.87
C PHE A 273 18.19 17.78 -7.16
N ASP A 274 17.21 18.70 -7.16
CA ASP A 274 15.82 18.39 -7.49
C ASP A 274 15.62 18.11 -8.98
N ASP A 275 16.24 18.91 -9.87
CA ASP A 275 16.27 18.65 -11.31
C ASP A 275 17.00 17.31 -11.60
N GLN A 276 18.09 16.98 -10.89
CA GLN A 276 18.72 15.65 -10.96
C GLN A 276 17.78 14.53 -10.51
N CYS A 277 17.11 14.68 -9.36
CA CYS A 277 16.14 13.70 -8.86
C CYS A 277 14.98 13.51 -9.83
N LEU A 278 14.42 14.58 -10.39
CA LEU A 278 13.34 14.51 -11.36
C LEU A 278 13.78 13.81 -12.65
N GLN A 279 14.99 14.09 -13.15
CA GLN A 279 15.54 13.40 -14.31
C GLN A 279 15.71 11.89 -14.04
N LEU A 280 16.23 11.50 -12.87
CA LEU A 280 16.35 10.09 -12.47
C LEU A 280 14.98 9.39 -12.38
N VAL A 281 13.95 10.09 -11.91
CA VAL A 281 12.57 9.58 -11.89
C VAL A 281 12.05 9.42 -13.32
N ALA A 282 12.19 10.42 -14.19
CA ALA A 282 11.76 10.37 -15.59
C ALA A 282 12.43 9.20 -16.34
N ASP A 283 13.76 9.08 -16.21
CA ASP A 283 14.58 7.99 -16.73
C ASP A 283 14.12 6.61 -16.22
N CYS A 284 13.70 6.53 -14.95
CA CYS A 284 13.16 5.31 -14.35
C CYS A 284 11.78 4.98 -14.94
N LEU A 285 10.89 5.96 -15.02
CA LEU A 285 9.53 5.79 -15.57
C LEU A 285 9.54 5.40 -17.05
N ALA A 286 10.53 5.83 -17.82
CA ALA A 286 10.68 5.47 -19.23
C ALA A 286 10.82 3.95 -19.47
N THR A 287 11.32 3.17 -18.50
CA THR A 287 11.55 1.71 -18.68
C THR A 287 11.03 0.80 -17.57
N ASN A 288 10.80 1.28 -16.35
CA ASN A 288 10.31 0.45 -15.24
C ASN A 288 8.91 -0.11 -15.54
N THR A 289 8.69 -1.37 -15.15
CA THR A 289 7.40 -2.06 -15.31
C THR A 289 6.75 -2.51 -13.99
N THR A 290 7.42 -2.33 -12.85
CA THR A 290 6.90 -2.77 -11.53
C THR A 290 6.14 -1.68 -10.78
N LEU A 291 6.52 -0.41 -10.94
CA LEU A 291 6.00 0.72 -10.18
C LEU A 291 4.59 1.10 -10.66
N GLN A 292 3.68 1.20 -9.70
CA GLN A 292 2.23 1.42 -9.88
C GLN A 292 1.74 2.70 -9.21
N ALA A 293 2.36 3.11 -8.11
CA ALA A 293 2.09 4.36 -7.43
C ALA A 293 3.39 5.10 -7.13
N LEU A 294 3.40 6.41 -7.39
CA LEU A 294 4.53 7.29 -7.14
C LEU A 294 4.06 8.58 -6.48
N ASP A 295 4.66 8.94 -5.36
CA ASP A 295 4.33 10.16 -4.60
C ASP A 295 5.63 10.91 -4.29
N ILE A 296 5.84 12.06 -4.94
CA ILE A 296 7.07 12.86 -4.82
C ILE A 296 6.69 14.30 -4.46
N PRO A 297 6.34 14.59 -3.20
CA PRO A 297 6.12 15.96 -2.74
C PRO A 297 7.46 16.71 -2.74
N GLY A 298 7.60 17.68 -3.66
CA GLY A 298 8.82 18.50 -3.81
C GLY A 298 9.06 19.07 -5.21
N ILE A 299 8.38 18.59 -6.25
CA ILE A 299 8.65 18.94 -7.67
C ILE A 299 8.41 20.44 -8.03
N GLN A 300 8.00 21.28 -7.07
CA GLN A 300 7.81 22.73 -7.26
C GLN A 300 9.12 23.48 -7.62
N MET A 301 10.28 22.84 -7.44
CA MET A 301 11.62 23.45 -7.61
C MET A 301 12.17 23.33 -9.03
N CYS A 302 11.53 22.55 -9.91
CA CYS A 302 12.12 22.14 -11.18
C CYS A 302 11.91 23.13 -12.35
N SER A 303 12.86 23.12 -13.28
CA SER A 303 12.79 23.93 -14.49
C SER A 303 11.69 23.44 -15.46
N GLY A 304 11.09 24.37 -16.22
CA GLY A 304 9.99 24.04 -17.15
C GLY A 304 10.36 23.06 -18.27
N ALA A 305 11.65 22.87 -18.55
CA ALA A 305 12.14 21.87 -19.49
C ALA A 305 12.17 20.46 -18.86
N ALA A 306 12.65 20.33 -17.62
CA ALA A 306 12.64 19.06 -16.89
C ALA A 306 11.21 18.54 -16.66
N LEU A 307 10.27 19.44 -16.34
CA LEU A 307 8.85 19.12 -16.22
C LEU A 307 8.24 18.59 -17.54
N GLN A 308 8.66 19.13 -18.70
CA GLN A 308 8.19 18.66 -20.01
C GLN A 308 8.74 17.26 -20.33
N GLN A 309 10.03 17.02 -20.12
CA GLN A 309 10.65 15.71 -20.33
C GLN A 309 10.01 14.65 -19.42
N PHE A 310 9.86 14.94 -18.12
CA PHE A 310 9.14 14.08 -17.18
C PHE A 310 7.71 13.78 -17.63
N THR A 311 7.00 14.80 -18.14
CA THR A 311 5.64 14.63 -18.67
C THR A 311 5.61 13.69 -19.86
N ASP A 312 6.56 13.81 -20.80
CA ASP A 312 6.65 12.95 -21.98
C ASP A 312 7.04 11.50 -21.63
N ASP A 313 7.93 11.29 -20.66
CA ASP A 313 8.28 9.95 -20.17
C ASP A 313 7.15 9.30 -19.36
N LEU A 314 6.44 10.07 -18.53
CA LEU A 314 5.21 9.63 -17.86
C LEU A 314 4.10 9.26 -18.87
N TRP A 315 4.01 9.99 -19.98
CA TRP A 315 3.13 9.67 -21.09
C TRP A 315 3.55 8.40 -21.85
N ASN A 316 4.79 7.94 -21.72
CA ASN A 316 5.30 6.72 -22.32
C ASN A 316 5.29 5.53 -21.35
N ASN A 317 5.33 5.78 -20.04
CA ASN A 317 5.11 4.75 -19.02
C ASN A 317 3.68 4.16 -19.14
N HIS A 318 3.53 2.87 -18.81
CA HIS A 318 2.27 2.14 -18.93
C HIS A 318 1.86 1.41 -17.64
N THR A 319 2.59 1.61 -16.53
CA THR A 319 2.45 0.84 -15.28
C THR A 319 2.08 1.70 -14.09
N VAL A 320 2.49 2.98 -14.08
CA VAL A 320 2.04 3.96 -13.09
C VAL A 320 0.56 4.26 -13.27
N THR A 321 -0.20 4.01 -12.21
CA THR A 321 -1.66 4.21 -12.11
C THR A 321 -2.04 5.32 -11.13
N ALA A 322 -1.12 5.73 -10.25
CA ALA A 322 -1.29 6.83 -9.31
C ALA A 322 -0.02 7.68 -9.25
N LEU A 323 -0.20 9.00 -9.29
CA LEU A 323 0.87 10.00 -9.18
C LEU A 323 0.43 11.09 -8.19
N ALA A 324 1.31 11.50 -7.29
CA ALA A 324 1.08 12.59 -6.34
C ALA A 324 2.37 13.39 -6.07
N PRO A 325 2.26 14.63 -5.58
CA PRO A 325 1.06 15.46 -5.52
C PRO A 325 0.70 16.04 -6.90
N LEU A 326 -0.59 16.29 -7.16
CA LEU A 326 -1.09 16.58 -8.53
C LEU A 326 -1.05 18.06 -8.94
N ASP A 327 -1.00 18.97 -7.98
CA ASP A 327 -0.95 20.42 -8.16
C ASP A 327 0.26 20.84 -8.99
N VAL A 328 1.42 20.23 -8.72
CA VAL A 328 2.67 20.48 -9.44
C VAL A 328 2.62 20.03 -10.90
N PHE A 329 1.75 19.07 -11.25
CA PHE A 329 1.52 18.60 -12.62
C PHE A 329 0.36 19.30 -13.32
N ASN A 330 0.17 20.61 -13.07
CA ASN A 330 -0.95 21.41 -13.59
C ASN A 330 -2.33 20.80 -13.25
N MET A 331 -2.47 20.14 -12.09
CA MET A 331 -3.68 19.42 -11.66
C MET A 331 -4.12 18.28 -12.62
N ARG A 332 -3.21 17.76 -13.45
CA ARG A 332 -3.49 16.68 -14.42
C ARG A 332 -2.81 15.39 -14.00
N ALA A 333 -3.59 14.49 -13.41
CA ALA A 333 -3.17 13.10 -13.26
C ALA A 333 -2.89 12.47 -14.64
N PRO A 334 -1.90 11.56 -14.77
CA PRO A 334 -1.72 10.77 -15.98
C PRO A 334 -3.01 10.03 -16.32
N ALA A 335 -3.38 10.01 -17.59
CA ALA A 335 -4.58 9.30 -18.01
C ALA A 335 -4.41 7.78 -17.74
N PRO A 336 -5.31 7.11 -17.03
CA PRO A 336 -5.02 5.86 -16.31
C PRO A 336 -4.67 4.61 -17.15
N ILE A 337 -4.62 4.72 -18.49
CA ILE A 337 -4.12 3.66 -19.41
C ILE A 337 -3.48 4.29 -20.65
N ARG A 338 -2.26 3.82 -20.97
CA ARG A 338 -1.62 3.97 -22.29
C ARG A 338 -1.21 2.63 -22.92
N ARG A 339 -0.70 2.68 -24.15
CA ARG A 339 -0.77 1.60 -25.17
C ARG A 339 0.43 1.65 -26.12
N ASN A 340 0.99 0.49 -26.47
CA ASN A 340 2.12 0.41 -27.41
C ASN A 340 1.69 0.19 -28.89
N GLN A 341 2.67 0.29 -29.78
CA GLN A 341 2.51 0.57 -31.21
C GLN A 341 1.94 -0.58 -32.08
N ALA A 342 1.72 -1.79 -31.55
CA ALA A 342 1.39 -2.99 -32.36
C ALA A 342 -0.09 -3.46 -32.36
N GLN A 343 -1.03 -2.68 -31.81
CA GLN A 343 -2.50 -2.81 -31.99
C GLN A 343 -3.16 -4.22 -31.84
N HIS A 344 -2.73 -5.07 -30.91
CA HIS A 344 -3.45 -6.33 -30.63
C HIS A 344 -3.94 -6.44 -29.18
N PHE A 345 -5.24 -6.21 -28.98
CA PHE A 345 -5.95 -6.51 -27.74
C PHE A 345 -6.32 -8.00 -27.70
N ARG A 346 -6.02 -8.68 -26.59
CA ARG A 346 -6.66 -9.96 -26.23
C ARG A 346 -7.53 -9.76 -24.99
N PHE A 347 -8.83 -9.68 -25.22
CA PHE A 347 -9.84 -9.77 -24.16
C PHE A 347 -10.10 -11.23 -23.79
N THR A 348 -10.44 -11.50 -22.53
CA THR A 348 -10.78 -12.86 -22.07
C THR A 348 -12.13 -13.31 -22.62
N ALA A 349 -12.38 -14.63 -22.66
CA ALA A 349 -13.66 -15.16 -23.17
C ALA A 349 -14.86 -14.73 -22.31
N GLU A 350 -14.66 -14.63 -20.99
CA GLU A 350 -15.66 -14.17 -20.01
C GLU A 350 -15.99 -12.69 -20.19
N PHE A 351 -14.98 -11.86 -20.48
CA PHE A 351 -15.14 -10.45 -20.85
C PHE A 351 -15.98 -10.29 -22.13
N ILE A 352 -15.72 -11.11 -23.16
CA ILE A 352 -16.44 -11.03 -24.44
C ILE A 352 -17.92 -11.43 -24.26
N LEU A 353 -18.20 -12.48 -23.48
CA LEU A 353 -19.56 -12.86 -23.08
C LEU A 353 -20.25 -11.74 -22.29
N GLY A 354 -19.65 -11.29 -21.19
CA GLY A 354 -20.24 -10.29 -20.31
C GLY A 354 -20.55 -8.98 -21.06
N SER A 355 -19.65 -8.55 -21.94
CA SER A 355 -19.84 -7.35 -22.78
C SER A 355 -20.97 -7.52 -23.80
N ALA A 356 -21.16 -8.72 -24.36
CA ALA A 356 -22.26 -9.00 -25.27
C ALA A 356 -23.62 -9.07 -24.54
N GLU A 357 -23.68 -9.72 -23.37
CA GLU A 357 -24.87 -9.75 -22.52
C GLU A 357 -25.24 -8.36 -21.97
N ALA A 358 -24.24 -7.51 -21.71
CA ALA A 358 -24.42 -6.11 -21.32
C ALA A 358 -24.99 -5.26 -22.46
N PHE A 359 -24.37 -5.31 -23.64
CA PHE A 359 -24.82 -4.65 -24.88
C PHE A 359 -26.30 -4.93 -25.17
N MET A 360 -26.71 -6.19 -24.99
CA MET A 360 -28.07 -6.67 -25.17
C MET A 360 -29.10 -6.08 -24.20
N ARG A 361 -28.71 -5.81 -22.94
CA ARG A 361 -29.60 -5.18 -21.94
C ARG A 361 -29.69 -3.66 -22.08
N LEU A 362 -28.72 -3.04 -22.77
CA LEU A 362 -28.57 -1.59 -22.88
C LEU A 362 -29.20 -0.99 -24.15
N MET A 363 -29.60 -1.81 -25.12
CA MET A 363 -30.34 -1.34 -26.31
C MET A 363 -31.79 -0.96 -25.94
N GLY A 364 -31.96 0.25 -25.41
CA GLY A 364 -33.25 0.84 -25.04
C GLY A 364 -33.24 1.65 -23.73
N THR A 365 -32.13 1.67 -22.98
CA THR A 365 -32.05 2.34 -21.66
C THR A 365 -31.15 3.59 -21.65
N PRO A 366 -31.33 4.51 -20.67
CA PRO A 366 -30.58 5.76 -20.61
C PRO A 366 -29.07 5.60 -20.41
N ARG A 367 -28.35 6.65 -20.81
CA ARG A 367 -26.88 6.74 -20.98
C ARG A 367 -26.04 6.42 -19.74
N GLU A 368 -26.63 6.49 -18.54
CA GLU A 368 -25.96 6.32 -17.25
C GLU A 368 -25.72 4.85 -16.88
N LEU A 369 -26.57 3.93 -17.36
CA LEU A 369 -26.60 2.54 -16.89
C LEU A 369 -25.39 1.70 -17.36
N GLY A 370 -24.73 2.10 -18.46
CA GLY A 370 -23.53 1.42 -18.96
C GLY A 370 -22.35 1.45 -17.98
N THR A 371 -22.29 2.48 -17.14
CA THR A 371 -21.29 2.64 -16.06
C THR A 371 -21.47 1.59 -14.96
N LEU A 372 -22.72 1.16 -14.73
CA LEU A 372 -23.12 0.25 -13.66
C LEU A 372 -22.92 -1.23 -14.03
N VAL A 373 -22.77 -1.53 -15.33
CA VAL A 373 -22.52 -2.90 -15.82
C VAL A 373 -21.03 -3.21 -15.93
N GLY A 374 -20.21 -2.21 -16.25
CA GLY A 374 -18.74 -2.36 -16.27
C GLY A 374 -18.15 -2.77 -14.91
N THR A 375 -18.84 -2.45 -13.80
CA THR A 375 -18.42 -2.73 -12.43
C THR A 375 -18.53 -4.20 -12.01
N HIS A 376 -19.39 -5.00 -12.68
CA HIS A 376 -19.72 -6.37 -12.26
C HIS A 376 -19.14 -7.49 -13.14
N LEU A 377 -18.56 -7.17 -14.30
CA LEU A 377 -18.15 -8.18 -15.32
C LEU A 377 -16.66 -8.15 -15.68
N ALA A 378 -15.87 -7.30 -15.02
CA ALA A 378 -14.45 -7.10 -15.30
C ALA A 378 -13.58 -7.49 -14.09
N PRO A 379 -12.61 -8.43 -14.23
CA PRO A 379 -11.78 -8.89 -13.13
C PRO A 379 -10.79 -7.84 -12.62
N THR A 380 -10.34 -6.89 -13.47
CA THR A 380 -9.38 -5.85 -13.07
C THR A 380 -9.98 -4.44 -13.02
N PRO A 381 -9.45 -3.51 -12.19
CA PRO A 381 -9.92 -2.12 -12.15
C PRO A 381 -9.76 -1.37 -13.48
N VAL A 382 -8.70 -1.67 -14.22
CA VAL A 382 -8.35 -1.08 -15.52
C VAL A 382 -9.43 -1.35 -16.58
N GLU A 383 -9.95 -2.59 -16.64
CA GLU A 383 -11.02 -2.96 -17.55
C GLU A 383 -12.32 -2.20 -17.22
N ARG A 384 -12.63 -1.98 -15.94
CA ARG A 384 -13.86 -1.28 -15.48
C ARG A 384 -13.95 0.15 -16.01
N VAL A 385 -12.81 0.86 -16.14
CA VAL A 385 -12.77 2.28 -16.54
C VAL A 385 -12.96 2.47 -18.05
N TYR A 386 -12.48 1.55 -18.90
CA TYR A 386 -12.45 1.75 -20.37
C TYR A 386 -13.54 0.99 -21.15
N CYS A 387 -14.24 0.03 -20.53
CA CYS A 387 -15.27 -0.77 -21.22
C CYS A 387 -16.47 0.05 -21.72
N GLY A 388 -17.06 0.90 -20.87
CA GLY A 388 -18.25 1.68 -21.22
C GLY A 388 -18.05 2.56 -22.46
N PRO A 389 -17.01 3.42 -22.51
CA PRO A 389 -16.76 4.28 -23.65
C PRO A 389 -16.38 3.54 -24.94
N VAL A 390 -15.53 2.50 -24.86
CA VAL A 390 -15.08 1.75 -26.04
C VAL A 390 -16.24 0.97 -26.68
N MET A 391 -17.09 0.33 -25.87
CA MET A 391 -18.28 -0.34 -26.39
C MET A 391 -19.31 0.66 -26.93
N ALA A 392 -19.53 1.81 -26.27
CA ALA A 392 -20.42 2.86 -26.78
C ALA A 392 -19.95 3.43 -28.14
N LEU A 393 -18.64 3.47 -28.40
CA LEU A 393 -18.08 3.86 -29.70
C LEU A 393 -18.26 2.77 -30.77
N LEU A 394 -18.03 1.49 -30.44
CA LEU A 394 -18.29 0.37 -31.36
C LEU A 394 -19.78 0.23 -31.72
N CYS A 395 -20.68 0.57 -30.80
CA CYS A 395 -22.13 0.64 -31.05
C CYS A 395 -22.52 1.76 -32.03
N LYS A 396 -21.73 2.83 -32.13
CA LYS A 396 -21.97 3.95 -33.06
C LYS A 396 -21.15 3.87 -34.35
N ALA A 397 -20.32 2.84 -34.51
CA ALA A 397 -19.45 2.70 -35.66
C ALA A 397 -20.24 2.37 -36.95
N THR A 398 -20.25 3.34 -37.87
CA THR A 398 -20.69 3.20 -39.27
C THR A 398 -19.54 2.85 -40.22
N HIS A 399 -18.29 3.04 -39.79
CA HIS A 399 -17.09 2.72 -40.56
C HIS A 399 -16.89 1.20 -40.68
N ALA A 400 -16.48 0.72 -41.86
CA ALA A 400 -16.43 -0.71 -42.19
C ALA A 400 -15.63 -1.56 -41.19
N SER A 401 -14.47 -1.10 -40.73
CA SER A 401 -13.65 -1.80 -39.73
C SER A 401 -14.33 -1.94 -38.35
N GLY A 402 -15.12 -0.94 -37.94
CA GLY A 402 -15.89 -1.02 -36.70
C GLY A 402 -17.10 -1.96 -36.81
N VAL A 403 -17.73 -2.03 -37.98
CA VAL A 403 -18.78 -3.02 -38.28
C VAL A 403 -18.23 -4.44 -38.27
N GLN A 404 -17.06 -4.66 -38.87
CA GLN A 404 -16.33 -5.94 -38.83
C GLN A 404 -16.01 -6.38 -37.39
N LEU A 405 -15.45 -5.47 -36.57
CA LEU A 405 -15.12 -5.78 -35.18
C LEU A 405 -16.35 -6.08 -34.33
N ARG A 406 -17.45 -5.30 -34.48
CA ARG A 406 -18.74 -5.56 -33.81
C ARG A 406 -19.29 -6.94 -34.18
N SER A 407 -19.24 -7.30 -35.46
CA SER A 407 -19.69 -8.60 -35.97
C SER A 407 -18.87 -9.75 -35.38
N ALA A 408 -17.54 -9.64 -35.36
CA ALA A 408 -16.65 -10.65 -34.78
C ALA A 408 -16.89 -10.86 -33.27
N CYS A 409 -17.16 -9.80 -32.50
CA CYS A 409 -17.49 -9.93 -31.07
C CYS A 409 -18.82 -10.66 -30.84
N LEU A 410 -19.88 -10.28 -31.56
CA LEU A 410 -21.20 -10.92 -31.46
C LEU A 410 -21.14 -12.39 -31.93
N ARG A 411 -20.33 -12.69 -32.94
CA ARG A 411 -20.04 -14.04 -33.42
C ARG A 411 -19.47 -14.93 -32.32
N GLU A 412 -18.44 -14.49 -31.59
CA GLU A 412 -17.84 -15.30 -30.54
C GLU A 412 -18.78 -15.51 -29.33
N ALA A 413 -19.56 -14.50 -28.95
CA ALA A 413 -20.59 -14.64 -27.93
C ALA A 413 -21.64 -15.72 -28.30
N LEU A 414 -22.16 -15.68 -29.54
CA LEU A 414 -23.07 -16.70 -30.06
C LEU A 414 -22.42 -18.08 -30.10
N LYS A 415 -21.18 -18.18 -30.57
CA LYS A 415 -20.41 -19.44 -30.57
C LYS A 415 -20.25 -19.98 -29.14
N GLN A 416 -20.14 -19.12 -28.13
CA GLN A 416 -20.04 -19.54 -26.73
C GLN A 416 -21.38 -20.06 -26.16
N HIS A 417 -22.51 -19.38 -26.39
CA HIS A 417 -23.82 -19.91 -25.98
C HIS A 417 -24.16 -21.23 -26.70
N ILE A 418 -23.81 -21.36 -27.99
CA ILE A 418 -23.97 -22.62 -28.73
C ILE A 418 -23.06 -23.72 -28.17
N ARG A 419 -21.85 -23.39 -27.66
CA ARG A 419 -20.97 -24.34 -26.97
C ARG A 419 -21.54 -24.77 -25.61
N SER A 420 -22.10 -23.85 -24.81
CA SER A 420 -22.69 -24.15 -23.49
C SER A 420 -24.11 -24.73 -23.55
N ASN A 421 -24.76 -24.74 -24.72
CA ASN A 421 -26.15 -25.18 -24.93
C ASN A 421 -27.22 -24.24 -24.33
N ASP A 422 -26.89 -22.97 -24.11
CA ASP A 422 -27.82 -21.99 -23.55
C ASP A 422 -28.81 -21.50 -24.63
N SER A 423 -29.94 -22.19 -24.74
CA SER A 423 -30.96 -21.89 -25.76
C SER A 423 -31.67 -20.55 -25.55
N GLU A 424 -31.80 -20.13 -24.29
CA GLU A 424 -32.58 -18.95 -23.93
C GLU A 424 -31.76 -17.69 -24.22
N ARG A 425 -30.51 -17.64 -23.76
CA ARG A 425 -29.61 -16.50 -24.03
C ARG A 425 -29.21 -16.42 -25.49
N CYS A 426 -28.97 -17.55 -26.17
CA CYS A 426 -28.66 -17.57 -27.61
C CYS A 426 -29.81 -16.97 -28.44
N ARG A 427 -31.06 -17.38 -28.18
CA ARG A 427 -32.24 -16.85 -28.88
C ARG A 427 -32.50 -15.39 -28.51
N ALA A 428 -32.35 -15.00 -27.24
CA ALA A 428 -32.46 -13.61 -26.83
C ALA A 428 -31.47 -12.72 -27.61
N LEU A 429 -30.18 -13.09 -27.63
CA LEU A 429 -29.11 -12.42 -28.37
C LEU A 429 -29.47 -12.22 -29.85
N ILE A 430 -29.84 -13.28 -30.56
CA ILE A 430 -30.19 -13.20 -31.99
C ILE A 430 -31.44 -12.33 -32.23
N ASN A 431 -32.50 -12.51 -31.44
CA ASN A 431 -33.76 -11.80 -31.66
C ASN A 431 -33.59 -10.28 -31.52
N THR A 432 -32.80 -9.81 -30.56
CA THR A 432 -32.52 -8.37 -30.40
C THR A 432 -31.58 -7.85 -31.48
N MET A 433 -30.56 -8.62 -31.92
CA MET A 433 -29.72 -8.24 -33.08
C MET A 433 -30.57 -8.02 -34.35
N VAL A 434 -31.51 -8.93 -34.62
CA VAL A 434 -32.47 -8.81 -35.73
C VAL A 434 -33.38 -7.60 -35.55
N HIS A 435 -33.99 -7.43 -34.36
CA HIS A 435 -34.89 -6.31 -34.07
C HIS A 435 -34.23 -4.94 -34.20
N THR A 436 -32.94 -4.83 -33.83
CA THR A 436 -32.14 -3.60 -33.88
C THR A 436 -31.44 -3.36 -35.24
N ARG A 437 -31.59 -4.27 -36.21
CA ARG A 437 -30.89 -4.26 -37.52
C ARG A 437 -29.36 -4.30 -37.40
N LEU A 438 -28.85 -4.95 -36.37
CA LEU A 438 -27.42 -5.16 -36.09
C LEU A 438 -27.05 -6.64 -36.17
N ASP A 439 -27.44 -7.31 -37.27
CA ASP A 439 -27.10 -8.72 -37.52
C ASP A 439 -25.60 -8.88 -37.83
N LEU A 440 -25.12 -10.12 -37.75
CA LEU A 440 -23.77 -10.51 -38.16
C LEU A 440 -23.54 -10.25 -39.65
N LEU A 441 -22.30 -9.92 -40.00
CA LEU A 441 -21.84 -9.98 -41.39
C LEU A 441 -21.96 -11.42 -41.92
N PRO A 442 -22.24 -11.61 -43.23
CA PRO A 442 -22.42 -12.93 -43.82
C PRO A 442 -21.36 -14.01 -43.47
N PRO A 443 -20.03 -13.74 -43.49
CA PRO A 443 -19.03 -14.74 -43.10
C PRO A 443 -19.14 -15.14 -41.62
N ASP A 444 -19.38 -14.18 -40.73
CA ASP A 444 -19.51 -14.43 -39.30
C ASP A 444 -20.79 -15.22 -38.98
N LYS A 445 -21.88 -14.93 -39.69
CA LYS A 445 -23.14 -15.68 -39.60
C LYS A 445 -22.96 -17.13 -40.07
N ALA A 446 -22.22 -17.34 -41.16
CA ALA A 446 -21.92 -18.68 -41.67
C ALA A 446 -21.13 -19.52 -40.65
N GLU A 447 -20.16 -18.95 -39.95
CA GLU A 447 -19.44 -19.63 -38.85
C GLU A 447 -20.38 -20.09 -37.71
N VAL A 448 -21.31 -19.22 -37.28
CA VAL A 448 -22.26 -19.52 -36.21
C VAL A 448 -23.21 -20.66 -36.62
N VAL A 449 -23.74 -20.60 -37.84
CA VAL A 449 -24.63 -21.63 -38.41
C VAL A 449 -23.88 -22.96 -38.59
N ALA A 450 -22.63 -22.92 -39.08
CA ALA A 450 -21.79 -24.11 -39.22
C ALA A 450 -21.51 -24.78 -37.87
N LEU A 451 -21.18 -24.00 -36.83
CA LEU A 451 -20.99 -24.52 -35.48
C LEU A 451 -22.27 -25.12 -34.89
N ALA A 452 -23.42 -24.44 -35.05
CA ALA A 452 -24.71 -24.95 -34.60
C ALA A 452 -25.08 -26.26 -35.29
N ARG A 453 -24.86 -26.37 -36.61
CA ARG A 453 -25.08 -27.59 -37.39
C ARG A 453 -24.16 -28.72 -36.93
N ALA A 454 -22.86 -28.47 -36.80
CA ALA A 454 -21.88 -29.45 -36.34
C ALA A 454 -22.13 -29.94 -34.89
N ARG A 455 -22.78 -29.12 -34.06
CA ARG A 455 -23.14 -29.47 -32.67
C ARG A 455 -24.54 -30.09 -32.52
N GLY A 456 -25.31 -30.26 -33.60
CA GLY A 456 -26.71 -30.71 -33.53
C GLY A 456 -27.67 -29.70 -32.86
N ARG A 457 -27.29 -28.42 -32.82
CA ARG A 457 -27.88 -27.33 -32.03
C ARG A 457 -28.53 -26.24 -32.89
N LEU A 458 -29.00 -26.58 -34.10
CA LEU A 458 -29.71 -25.64 -34.97
C LEU A 458 -31.02 -25.13 -34.36
N ASN A 459 -31.62 -25.87 -33.44
CA ASN A 459 -32.77 -25.44 -32.65
C ASN A 459 -32.49 -24.24 -31.73
N LEU A 460 -31.22 -23.94 -31.42
CA LEU A 460 -30.84 -22.73 -30.67
C LEU A 460 -30.91 -21.46 -31.53
N LEU A 461 -30.97 -21.60 -32.87
CA LEU A 461 -31.14 -20.49 -33.81
C LEU A 461 -32.64 -20.31 -34.13
N PRO A 462 -33.12 -19.08 -34.39
CA PRO A 462 -34.49 -18.85 -34.85
C PRO A 462 -34.78 -19.51 -36.21
N PRO A 463 -36.06 -19.86 -36.51
CA PRO A 463 -36.46 -20.32 -37.83
C PRO A 463 -36.04 -19.32 -38.93
N GLY A 464 -35.42 -19.82 -39.99
CA GLY A 464 -34.89 -18.99 -41.08
C GLY A 464 -33.56 -18.29 -40.81
N TYR A 465 -33.01 -18.30 -39.58
CA TYR A 465 -31.69 -17.68 -39.30
C TYR A 465 -30.51 -18.44 -39.91
N ALA A 466 -30.71 -19.73 -40.21
CA ALA A 466 -29.75 -20.63 -40.85
C ALA A 466 -30.07 -20.93 -42.33
N GLY A 467 -31.04 -20.21 -42.91
CA GLY A 467 -31.46 -20.30 -44.32
C GLY A 467 -30.83 -19.21 -45.19
#